data_AF-A0A085ZZ28-F1
#
_entry.id   AF-A0A085ZZ28-F1
#
_cell.length_a   1.000
_cell.length_b   1.000
_cell.length_c   1.000
_cell.angle_alpha   90.00
_cell.angle_beta   90.00
_cell.angle_gamma   90.00
#
_symmetry.space_group_name_H-M   'P 1'
#
loop_
_entity.id
_entity.type
_entity.pdbx_description
1 polymer ?
#
loop_
_entity_poly.entity_id
_entity_poly.type
_entity_poly.pdbx_seq_one_letter_code
_entity_poly.pdbx_strand_id
1 'polypeptide(L)' 'MKIIINIALVLFYTLLVFFAVIWFLAHGSGHEIPLETDLSIAGFIVLDILVILVLRFAKKRISKDE' A
#
# COMPACT_ATOMS: atom_id res chain seq x y z
N MET A 1 -11.27 -17.80 6.11
CA MET A 1 -11.26 -16.42 5.57
C MET A 1 -10.25 -15.49 6.24
N LYS A 2 -10.11 -15.51 7.58
CA LYS A 2 -9.16 -14.63 8.30
C LYS A 2 -7.70 -14.76 7.82
N ILE A 3 -7.24 -15.97 7.49
CA ILE A 3 -5.88 -16.23 6.98
C ILE A 3 -5.65 -15.55 5.62
N ILE A 4 -6.60 -15.64 4.70
CA ILE A 4 -6.51 -15.02 3.36
C ILE A 4 -6.38 -13.50 3.49
N ILE A 5 -7.19 -12.88 4.37
CA ILE A 5 -7.12 -11.43 4.61
C ILE A 5 -5.78 -11.03 5.25
N ASN A 6 -5.24 -11.86 6.16
CA ASN A 6 -3.92 -11.60 6.73
C ASN A 6 -2.82 -11.68 5.67
N ILE A 7 -2.84 -12.69 4.80
CA ILE A 7 -1.87 -12.83 3.69
C ILE A 7 -1.97 -11.61 2.76
N ALA A 8 -3.19 -11.21 2.37
CA ALA A 8 -3.41 -10.02 1.56
C ALA A 8 -2.87 -8.75 2.25
N LEU A 9 -3.14 -8.56 3.54
CA LEU A 9 -2.61 -7.44 4.30
C LEU A 9 -1.08 -7.42 4.32
N VAL A 10 -0.43 -8.56 4.52
CA VAL A 10 1.05 -8.67 4.49
C VAL A 10 1.60 -8.27 3.11
N LEU A 11 0.97 -8.75 2.03
CA LEU A 11 1.35 -8.38 0.67
C LEU A 11 1.22 -6.87 0.42
N PHE A 12 0.07 -6.27 0.77
CA PHE A 12 -0.14 -4.83 0.60
C PHE A 12 0.78 -3.98 1.48
N TYR A 13 1.09 -4.41 2.71
CA TYR A 13 2.10 -3.71 3.52
C TYR A 13 3.49 -3.78 2.90
N THR A 14 3.85 -4.91 2.29
CA THR A 14 5.14 -5.07 1.61
C THR A 14 5.22 -4.17 0.38
N LEU A 15 4.15 -4.12 -0.43
CA LEU A 15 4.04 -3.22 -1.58
C LEU A 15 4.11 -1.75 -1.17
N LEU A 16 3.38 -1.37 -0.12
CA LEU A 16 3.38 0.00 0.39
C LEU A 16 4.80 0.44 0.79
N VAL A 17 5.53 -0.40 1.52
CA VAL A 17 6.92 -0.12 1.90
C VAL A 17 7.81 -0.03 0.66
N PHE A 18 7.65 -0.95 -0.30
CA PHE A 18 8.42 -0.94 -1.54
C PHE A 18 8.24 0.35 -2.34
N PHE A 19 6.99 0.78 -2.58
CA PHE A 19 6.70 2.03 -3.30
C PHE A 19 7.17 3.25 -2.51
N ALA A 20 7.00 3.28 -1.18
CA ALA A 20 7.49 4.37 -0.36
C ALA A 20 9.01 4.50 -0.41
N VAL A 21 9.74 3.37 -0.40
CA VAL A 21 11.21 3.36 -0.53
C VAL A 21 11.63 3.84 -1.91
N ILE A 22 10.99 3.37 -2.99
CA ILE A 22 11.28 3.85 -4.35
C ILE A 22 11.03 5.36 -4.45
N TRP A 23 9.90 5.83 -3.96
CA TRP A 23 9.55 7.25 -3.97
C TRP A 23 10.58 8.09 -3.22
N PHE A 24 10.99 7.63 -2.03
CA PHE A 24 12.02 8.26 -1.23
C PHE A 24 13.37 8.30 -1.93
N LEU A 25 13.82 7.20 -2.53
CA LEU A 25 15.08 7.13 -3.26
C LEU A 25 15.06 8.03 -4.50
N ALA A 26 13.94 8.06 -5.22
CA ALA A 26 13.80 8.87 -6.41
C ALA A 26 13.90 10.38 -6.06
N HIS A 27 13.20 10.83 -5.01
CA HIS A 27 13.28 12.23 -4.53
C HIS A 27 14.62 12.57 -3.88
N GLY A 28 15.23 11.62 -3.18
CA GLY A 28 16.53 11.79 -2.54
C GLY A 28 17.71 11.78 -3.51
N SER A 29 17.53 11.28 -4.74
CA SER A 29 18.60 11.15 -5.74
C SER A 29 19.01 12.49 -6.39
N GLY A 30 18.24 13.55 -6.18
CA GLY A 30 18.46 14.86 -6.81
C GLY A 30 18.22 14.89 -8.33
N HIS A 31 17.77 13.79 -8.93
CA HIS A 31 17.37 13.73 -10.33
C HIS A 31 15.90 14.14 -10.47
N GLU A 32 15.58 14.92 -11.50
CA GLU A 32 14.20 15.23 -11.83
C GLU A 32 13.52 13.99 -12.40
N ILE A 33 12.60 13.45 -11.61
CA ILE A 33 11.73 12.35 -12.01
C ILE A 33 10.61 12.93 -12.87
N PRO A 34 10.23 12.31 -14.00
CA PRO A 34 9.07 12.76 -14.76
C PRO A 34 7.82 12.84 -13.88
N LEU A 35 7.08 13.95 -13.97
CA LEU A 35 5.90 14.22 -13.14
C LEU A 35 4.87 13.07 -13.21
N GLU A 36 4.70 12.46 -14.38
CA GLU A 36 3.80 11.31 -14.57
C GLU A 36 4.22 10.10 -13.73
N THR A 37 5.52 9.87 -13.58
CA THR A 37 6.06 8.76 -12.78
C THR A 37 5.89 9.03 -11.29
N ASP A 38 6.16 10.26 -10.85
CA ASP A 38 5.95 10.66 -9.45
C ASP A 38 4.47 10.55 -9.04
N LEU A 39 3.57 11.12 -9.85
CA LEU A 39 2.12 11.00 -9.64
C LEU A 39 1.65 9.55 -9.63
N SER A 40 2.21 8.70 -10.49
CA SER A 40 1.87 7.27 -10.53
C SER A 40 2.30 6.57 -9.25
N ILE A 41 3.53 6.79 -8.78
CA ILE A 41 4.04 6.18 -7.54
C ILE A 41 3.25 6.66 -6.33
N ALA A 42 3.01 7.97 -6.22
CA ALA A 42 2.16 8.54 -5.17
C ALA A 42 0.74 7.97 -5.22
N GLY A 43 0.18 7.82 -6.42
CA GLY A 43 -1.11 7.18 -6.65
C GLY A 43 -1.17 5.73 -6.16
N PHE A 44 -0.14 4.93 -6.44
CA PHE A 44 -0.04 3.56 -5.96
C PHE A 44 0.04 3.49 -4.43
N ILE A 45 0.81 4.39 -3.78
CA ILE A 45 0.90 4.48 -2.32
C ILE A 45 -0.49 4.78 -1.72
N VAL A 46 -1.21 5.75 -2.27
CA VAL A 46 -2.56 6.10 -1.80
C VAL A 46 -3.54 4.95 -2.00
N LEU A 47 -3.49 4.28 -3.15
CA LEU A 47 -4.34 3.12 -3.43
C LEU A 47 -4.07 1.97 -2.46
N ASP A 48 -2.80 1.65 -2.19
CA ASP A 48 -2.42 0.61 -1.23
C ASP A 48 -2.96 0.92 0.18
N ILE A 49 -2.85 2.18 0.63
CA ILE A 49 -3.42 2.61 1.93
C ILE A 49 -4.93 2.37 1.96
N LEU A 50 -5.66 2.74 0.91
CA LEU A 50 -7.10 2.53 0.83
C LEU A 50 -7.46 1.04 0.88
N VAL A 51 -6.75 0.20 0.13
CA VAL A 51 -7.00 -1.25 0.14
C VAL A 51 -6.70 -1.86 1.51
N ILE A 52 -5.61 -1.45 2.17
CA ILE A 52 -5.28 -1.89 3.53
C ILE A 52 -6.39 -1.52 4.52
N LEU A 53 -6.96 -0.31 4.42
CA LEU A 53 -8.07 0.12 5.27
C LEU A 53 -9.32 -0.73 5.05
N VAL A 54 -9.68 -1.01 3.78
CA VAL A 54 -10.81 -1.88 3.44
C VAL A 54 -10.60 -3.29 3.97
N LEU A 55 -9.41 -3.87 3.77
CA LEU A 55 -9.08 -5.21 4.27
C LEU A 55 -9.10 -5.27 5.80
N ARG A 56 -8.61 -4.24 6.50
CA ARG A 56 -8.72 -4.13 7.96
C ARG A 56 -10.17 -4.06 8.42
N PHE A 57 -11.00 -3.28 7.74
CA PHE A 57 -12.42 -3.17 8.06
C PHE A 57 -13.14 -4.51 7.83
N ALA A 58 -12.90 -5.17 6.70
CA ALA A 58 -13.43 -6.49 6.39
C ALA A 58 -13.00 -7.53 7.44
N LYS A 59 -11.72 -7.55 7.83
CA LYS A 59 -11.21 -8.42 8.89
C LYS A 59 -11.93 -8.19 10.22
N LYS A 60 -12.15 -6.92 10.59
CA LYS A 60 -12.82 -6.55 11.84
C LYS A 60 -14.28 -7.01 11.85
N ARG A 61 -14.98 -6.92 10.72
CA ARG A 61 -16.37 -7.41 10.59
C ARG A 61 -16.44 -8.93 10.76
N ILE A 62 -15.63 -9.67 10.04
CA ILE A 62 -15.59 -11.14 10.12
C ILE A 62 -15.24 -11.61 11.54
N SER A 63 -14.36 -10.91 12.25
CA SER A 63 -14.00 -11.29 13.61
C SER A 63 -15.03 -10.94 14.69
N LYS A 64 -16.09 -10.19 14.36
CA LYS A 64 -17.22 -9.93 15.28
C LYS A 64 -18.34 -10.96 15.14
N ASP A 65 -18.38 -11.65 14.01
CA ASP A 65 -19.43 -12.64 13.68
C ASP A 65 -19.02 -14.08 14.06
N GLU A 66 -17.78 -14.28 14.53
CA GLU A 66 -17.27 -15.51 15.18
C GLU A 66 -17.13 -15.29 16.70
#